data_AF-A0A2N0NGG7-F1
#
_entry.id   AF-A0A2N0NGG7-F1
#
_cell.length_a   1.000
_cell.length_b   1.000
_cell.length_c   1.000
_cell.angle_alpha   90.00
_cell.angle_beta   90.00
_cell.angle_gamma   90.00
#
_symmetry.space_group_name_H-M   'P 1'
#
loop_
_entity.id
_entity.type
_entity.pdbx_description
1 polymer ?
#
loop_
_entity_poly.entity_id
_entity_poly.type
_entity_poly.pdbx_seq_one_letter_code
_entity_poly.pdbx_strand_id
1 'polypeptide(L)'
;IYYDGHERPDVVEYRKSFLDEIYSYEKYMAKYEGETIERIPPILESDDKEVILVTHDECIFYSNDGKRGVWAKSGELPLRKKGNGRSIMVSEFLLEECGRLKLNIQQHQENPFIPEEVRVYLQPGKDREGYWTSEHLINQIKTKAIPI
;
A
#
# COMPACT_ATOMS: atom_id res chain seq x y z
N ILE A 1 -15.35 -22.60 3.70
CA ILE A 1 -14.29 -22.37 4.70
C ILE A 1 -13.12 -21.77 3.93
N TYR A 2 -12.74 -20.53 4.24
CA TYR A 2 -11.55 -19.90 3.64
C TYR A 2 -10.33 -20.37 4.44
N TYR A 3 -9.36 -20.96 3.75
CA TYR A 3 -8.07 -21.34 4.33
C TYR A 3 -7.07 -20.31 3.90
N ASP A 4 -6.57 -19.54 4.85
CA ASP A 4 -5.70 -18.40 4.57
C ASP A 4 -4.37 -18.80 3.95
N GLY A 5 -3.97 -20.07 3.99
CA GLY A 5 -2.78 -20.60 3.31
C GLY A 5 -1.44 -20.03 3.81
N HIS A 6 -1.47 -19.02 4.67
CA HIS A 6 -0.34 -18.32 5.27
C HIS A 6 0.56 -19.26 6.09
N GLU A 7 -0.02 -20.34 6.61
CA GLU A 7 0.70 -21.36 7.41
C GLU A 7 1.18 -22.57 6.59
N ARG A 8 1.01 -22.56 5.26
CA ARG A 8 1.55 -23.64 4.43
C ARG A 8 3.07 -23.72 4.58
N PRO A 9 3.66 -24.93 4.67
CA PRO A 9 5.09 -25.09 4.87
C PRO A 9 5.96 -24.33 3.86
N ASP A 10 5.56 -24.34 2.57
CA ASP A 10 6.29 -23.66 1.50
C ASP A 10 6.20 -22.13 1.59
N VAL A 11 5.06 -21.59 2.02
CA VAL A 11 4.87 -20.14 2.27
C VAL A 11 5.73 -19.70 3.46
N VAL A 12 5.79 -20.50 4.51
CA VAL A 12 6.61 -20.22 5.70
C VAL A 12 8.10 -20.27 5.36
N GLU A 13 8.53 -21.22 4.54
CA GLU A 13 9.92 -21.31 4.07
C GLU A 13 10.30 -20.11 3.21
N TYR A 14 9.46 -19.75 2.23
CA TYR A 14 9.68 -18.57 1.38
C TYR A 14 9.80 -17.27 2.19
N ARG A 15 8.97 -17.10 3.24
CA ARG A 15 9.04 -15.93 4.11
C ARG A 15 10.39 -15.79 4.81
N LYS A 16 11.03 -16.90 5.19
CA LYS A 16 12.37 -16.84 5.80
C LYS A 16 13.38 -16.31 4.81
N SER A 17 13.42 -16.86 3.60
CA SER A 17 14.33 -16.37 2.56
C SER A 17 14.08 -14.92 2.19
N PHE A 18 12.80 -14.51 2.12
CA PHE A 18 12.43 -13.12 1.85
C PHE A 18 12.91 -12.17 2.96
N LEU A 19 12.74 -12.55 4.23
CA LEU A 19 13.22 -11.73 5.36
C LEU A 19 14.74 -11.63 5.35
N ASP A 20 15.44 -12.74 5.13
CA ASP A 20 16.91 -12.74 5.04
C ASP A 20 17.41 -11.81 3.92
N GLU A 21 16.74 -11.82 2.76
CA GLU A 21 17.04 -10.93 1.65
C GLU A 21 16.76 -9.46 1.99
N ILE A 22 15.59 -9.13 2.54
CA ILE A 22 15.25 -7.75 2.94
C ILE A 22 16.21 -7.22 3.99
N TYR A 23 16.54 -8.01 5.01
CA TYR A 23 17.52 -7.60 6.03
C TYR A 23 18.92 -7.40 5.46
N SER A 24 19.30 -8.13 4.42
CA SER A 24 20.59 -7.93 3.75
C SER A 24 20.70 -6.55 3.10
N TYR A 25 19.57 -5.95 2.70
CA TYR A 25 19.51 -4.60 2.12
C TYR A 25 19.43 -3.49 3.17
N GLU A 26 19.12 -3.78 4.44
CA GLU A 26 18.91 -2.77 5.49
C GLU A 26 20.12 -1.82 5.64
N LYS A 27 21.35 -2.35 5.49
CA LYS A 27 22.58 -1.54 5.55
C LYS A 27 22.69 -0.46 4.46
N TYR A 28 21.92 -0.60 3.38
CA TYR A 28 21.89 0.35 2.25
C TYR A 28 20.67 1.27 2.29
N MET A 29 19.81 1.15 3.30
CA MET A 29 18.60 1.98 3.44
C MET A 29 18.85 3.11 4.45
N ALA A 30 18.21 4.25 4.23
CA ALA A 30 18.14 5.28 5.25
C ALA A 30 17.35 4.80 6.48
N LYS A 31 17.71 5.31 7.64
CA LYS A 31 16.97 5.11 8.90
C LYS A 31 16.27 6.40 9.28
N TYR A 32 15.18 6.28 10.02
CA TYR A 32 14.43 7.43 10.53
C TYR A 32 14.27 7.30 12.05
N GLU A 33 14.75 8.29 12.79
CA GLU A 33 14.78 8.25 14.26
C GLU A 33 14.25 9.54 14.90
N GLY A 34 13.88 9.44 16.18
CA GLY A 34 13.39 10.57 16.98
C GLY A 34 11.91 10.92 16.74
N GLU A 35 11.41 11.90 17.50
CA GLU A 35 10.02 12.37 17.42
C GLU A 35 9.73 13.10 16.10
N THR A 36 10.76 13.72 15.52
CA THR A 36 10.70 14.45 14.25
C THR A 36 10.93 13.57 13.02
N ILE A 37 11.24 12.28 13.21
CA ILE A 37 11.48 11.31 12.12
C ILE A 37 12.61 11.81 11.21
N GLU A 38 13.77 12.07 11.80
CA GLU A 38 14.93 12.60 11.09
C GLU A 38 15.58 11.51 10.24
N ARG A 39 15.84 11.82 8.96
CA ARG A 39 16.47 10.90 8.00
C ARG A 39 17.98 10.80 8.25
N ILE A 40 18.45 9.61 8.53
CA ILE A 40 19.85 9.24 8.70
C ILE A 40 20.27 8.42 7.47
N PRO A 41 21.08 8.97 6.55
CA PRO A 41 21.53 8.24 5.37
C PRO A 41 22.43 7.05 5.76
N PRO A 42 22.42 5.96 4.96
CA PRO A 42 23.28 4.82 5.20
C PRO A 42 24.76 5.17 4.96
N ILE A 43 25.65 4.41 5.61
CA ILE A 43 27.08 4.45 5.30
C ILE A 43 27.33 3.52 4.12
N LEU A 44 27.66 4.10 2.97
CA LEU A 44 27.88 3.39 1.71
C LEU A 44 29.37 3.34 1.39
N GLU A 45 29.85 2.20 0.89
CA GLU A 45 31.21 2.07 0.35
C GLU A 45 31.28 2.68 -1.06
N SER A 46 32.50 2.83 -1.59
CA SER A 46 32.68 3.27 -2.98
C SER A 46 31.98 2.28 -3.92
N ASP A 47 31.10 2.81 -4.79
CA ASP A 47 30.24 2.11 -5.76
C ASP A 47 28.87 1.62 -5.23
N ASP A 48 28.61 1.65 -3.92
CA ASP A 48 27.29 1.33 -3.39
C ASP A 48 26.27 2.45 -3.67
N LYS A 49 25.00 2.06 -3.85
CA LYS A 49 23.87 2.99 -3.99
C LYS A 49 22.91 2.79 -2.85
N GLU A 50 22.28 3.89 -2.43
CA GLU A 50 21.17 3.82 -1.50
C GLU A 50 20.02 3.01 -2.10
N VAL A 51 19.46 2.11 -1.30
CA VAL A 51 18.29 1.30 -1.62
C VAL A 51 17.07 1.94 -0.98
N ILE A 52 16.04 2.20 -1.76
CA ILE A 52 14.77 2.73 -1.26
C ILE A 52 13.75 1.60 -1.22
N LEU A 53 13.22 1.30 -0.03
CA LEU A 53 12.16 0.32 0.13
C LEU A 53 10.82 0.90 -0.33
N VAL A 54 10.24 0.28 -1.35
CA VAL A 54 8.88 0.59 -1.83
C VAL A 54 7.95 -0.53 -1.41
N THR A 55 6.99 -0.20 -0.56
CA THR A 55 5.98 -1.13 -0.06
C THR A 55 4.67 -0.97 -0.81
N HIS A 56 3.85 -2.01 -0.83
CA HIS A 56 2.55 -2.06 -1.50
C HIS A 56 1.52 -2.68 -0.57
N ASP A 57 0.31 -2.14 -0.57
CA ASP A 57 -0.83 -2.75 0.10
C ASP A 57 -2.16 -2.36 -0.58
N GLU A 58 -3.19 -3.13 -0.26
CA GLU A 58 -4.56 -2.95 -0.75
C GLU A 58 -5.52 -2.75 0.41
N CYS A 59 -6.45 -1.80 0.29
CA CYS A 59 -7.46 -1.57 1.31
C CYS A 59 -8.86 -1.40 0.69
N ILE A 60 -9.87 -1.93 1.37
CA ILE A 60 -11.27 -1.79 1.00
C ILE A 60 -11.95 -0.81 1.95
N PHE A 61 -12.58 0.21 1.40
CA PHE A 61 -13.42 1.16 2.13
C PHE A 61 -14.87 0.97 1.74
N TYR A 62 -15.75 0.87 2.73
CA TYR A 62 -17.19 0.73 2.53
C TYR A 62 -17.93 2.04 2.79
N SER A 63 -19.04 2.25 2.07
CA SER A 63 -19.86 3.47 2.18
C SER A 63 -20.42 3.70 3.58
N ASN A 64 -20.65 2.62 4.32
CA ASN A 64 -21.16 2.67 5.68
C ASN A 64 -20.07 2.36 6.72
N ASP A 65 -18.79 2.42 6.34
CA ASP A 65 -17.70 2.41 7.33
C ASP A 65 -17.83 3.66 8.20
N GLY A 66 -17.95 3.42 9.49
CA GLY A 66 -18.18 4.47 10.47
C GLY A 66 -18.01 3.94 11.89
N LYS A 67 -17.99 4.85 12.86
CA LYS A 67 -17.81 4.48 14.28
C LYS A 67 -18.87 3.46 14.68
N ARG A 68 -18.50 2.29 15.22
CA ARG A 68 -19.47 1.27 15.63
C ARG A 68 -20.37 1.71 16.80
N GLY A 69 -19.87 2.62 17.65
CA GLY A 69 -20.63 3.27 18.71
C GLY A 69 -20.95 4.72 18.39
N VAL A 70 -22.10 5.20 18.87
CA VAL A 70 -22.49 6.62 18.89
C VAL A 70 -23.05 6.96 20.26
N TRP A 71 -22.68 8.13 20.77
CA TRP A 71 -23.34 8.72 21.92
C TRP A 71 -24.62 9.40 21.43
N ALA A 72 -25.76 8.99 21.98
CA ALA A 72 -27.06 9.57 21.70
C ALA A 72 -27.71 10.02 23.02
N LYS A 73 -28.63 10.98 22.96
CA LYS A 73 -29.38 11.37 24.15
C LYS A 73 -30.27 10.21 24.61
N SER A 74 -30.57 10.18 25.90
CA SER A 74 -31.49 9.17 26.44
C SER A 74 -32.83 9.22 25.71
N GLY A 75 -33.27 8.06 25.17
CA GLY A 75 -34.48 7.94 24.35
C GLY A 75 -34.27 8.11 22.85
N GLU A 76 -33.09 8.54 22.38
CA GLU A 76 -32.78 8.62 20.95
C GLU A 76 -32.10 7.34 20.45
N LEU A 77 -32.62 6.78 19.35
CA LEU A 77 -32.02 5.65 18.65
C LEU A 77 -31.63 6.10 17.24
N PRO A 78 -30.39 6.57 17.02
CA PRO A 78 -29.94 6.97 15.70
C PRO A 78 -29.96 5.77 14.75
N LEU A 79 -30.84 5.83 13.75
CA LEU A 79 -30.95 4.79 12.73
C LEU A 79 -29.74 4.81 11.81
N ARG A 80 -29.19 3.62 11.55
CA ARG A 80 -28.08 3.43 10.62
C ARG A 80 -28.54 2.61 9.43
N LYS A 81 -27.93 2.90 8.28
CA LYS A 81 -28.08 2.04 7.11
C LYS A 81 -27.56 0.65 7.45
N LYS A 82 -28.35 -0.37 7.13
CA LYS A 82 -28.00 -1.76 7.36
C LYS A 82 -26.93 -2.23 6.37
N GLY A 83 -25.95 -2.98 6.86
CA GLY A 83 -24.85 -3.54 6.07
C GLY A 83 -23.78 -2.51 5.69
N ASN A 84 -22.73 -2.96 5.01
CA ASN A 84 -21.57 -2.11 4.70
C ASN A 84 -21.82 -1.15 3.53
N GLY A 85 -22.87 -1.36 2.74
CA GLY A 85 -23.12 -0.57 1.54
C GLY A 85 -22.14 -0.92 0.41
N ARG A 86 -21.92 0.00 -0.53
CA ARG A 86 -20.96 -0.19 -1.63
C ARG A 86 -19.53 -0.01 -1.11
N SER A 87 -18.57 -0.71 -1.69
CA SER A 87 -17.16 -0.49 -1.40
C SER A 87 -16.38 0.04 -2.60
N ILE A 88 -15.23 0.63 -2.29
CA ILE A 88 -14.13 0.90 -3.19
C ILE A 88 -12.89 0.21 -2.63
N MET A 89 -12.14 -0.44 -3.49
CA MET A 89 -10.84 -1.03 -3.18
C MET A 89 -9.76 -0.12 -3.77
N VAL A 90 -8.71 0.13 -3.00
CA VAL A 90 -7.61 1.02 -3.34
C VAL A 90 -6.32 0.24 -3.23
N SER A 91 -5.49 0.30 -4.28
CA SER A 91 -4.13 -0.24 -4.31
C SER A 91 -3.14 0.90 -4.43
N GLU A 92 -2.10 0.92 -3.58
CA GLU A 92 -1.15 2.03 -3.48
C GLU A 92 0.26 1.55 -3.13
N PHE A 93 1.28 2.32 -3.53
CA PHE A 93 2.66 2.10 -3.10
C PHE A 93 3.12 3.23 -2.18
N LEU A 94 3.86 2.84 -1.13
CA LEU A 94 4.36 3.74 -0.10
C LEU A 94 5.86 3.59 0.09
N LEU A 95 6.51 4.72 0.32
CA LEU A 95 7.93 4.86 0.67
C LEU A 95 8.01 5.63 1.99
N GLU A 96 9.01 5.33 2.80
CA GLU A 96 9.20 6.02 4.08
C GLU A 96 9.52 7.51 3.89
N GLU A 97 10.29 7.85 2.84
CA GLU A 97 10.75 9.23 2.60
C GLU A 97 9.65 10.18 2.12
N CYS A 98 8.87 9.75 1.12
CA CYS A 98 7.96 10.61 0.37
C CYS A 98 6.48 10.27 0.58
N GLY A 99 6.19 9.25 1.39
CA GLY A 99 4.85 8.71 1.55
C GLY A 99 4.40 8.01 0.27
N ARG A 100 3.49 8.63 -0.49
CA ARG A 100 2.92 8.00 -1.70
C ARG A 100 3.88 8.06 -2.87
N LEU A 101 4.01 6.97 -3.63
CA LEU A 101 4.74 6.96 -4.90
C LEU A 101 3.95 7.77 -5.96
N LYS A 102 4.37 9.01 -6.19
CA LYS A 102 3.76 9.91 -7.19
C LYS A 102 4.75 10.97 -7.64
N LEU A 103 4.55 11.46 -8.85
CA LEU A 103 5.26 12.65 -9.33
C LEU A 103 4.66 13.91 -8.72
N ASN A 104 5.50 14.93 -8.54
CA ASN A 104 5.01 16.28 -8.31
C ASN A 104 4.58 16.94 -9.64
N ILE A 105 3.87 18.06 -9.54
CA ILE A 105 3.29 18.77 -10.70
C ILE A 105 4.38 19.11 -11.73
N GLN A 106 5.55 19.56 -11.28
CA GLN A 106 6.65 19.93 -12.18
C GLN A 106 7.23 18.71 -12.90
N GLN A 107 7.51 17.62 -12.16
CA GLN A 107 8.04 16.38 -12.72
C GLN A 107 7.08 15.78 -13.76
N HIS A 108 5.77 15.83 -13.50
CA HIS A 108 4.77 15.35 -14.45
C HIS A 108 4.64 16.26 -15.68
N GLN A 109 4.76 17.58 -15.52
CA GLN A 109 4.81 18.51 -16.66
C GLN A 109 6.03 18.28 -17.56
N GLU A 110 7.18 17.95 -16.97
CA GLU A 110 8.40 17.59 -17.70
C GLU A 110 8.29 16.21 -18.36
N ASN A 111 7.45 15.31 -17.82
CA ASN A 111 7.29 13.94 -18.28
C ASN A 111 5.80 13.54 -18.45
N PRO A 112 5.07 14.14 -19.41
CA PRO A 112 3.61 14.00 -19.52
C PRO A 112 3.14 12.59 -19.88
N PHE A 113 4.04 11.73 -20.36
CA PHE A 113 3.75 10.33 -20.69
C PHE A 113 3.90 9.38 -19.49
N ILE A 114 4.50 9.84 -18.39
CA ILE A 114 4.61 9.08 -17.15
C ILE A 114 3.35 9.33 -16.32
N PRO A 115 2.71 8.28 -15.75
CA PRO A 115 1.57 8.46 -14.87
C PRO A 115 1.88 9.39 -13.68
N GLU A 116 0.95 10.27 -13.33
CA GLU A 116 1.12 11.19 -12.20
C GLU A 116 1.19 10.44 -10.85
N GLU A 117 0.35 9.42 -10.67
CA GLU A 117 0.30 8.60 -9.45
C GLU A 117 0.09 7.11 -9.74
N VAL A 118 0.64 6.26 -8.86
CA VAL A 118 0.54 4.81 -9.00
C VAL A 118 -0.81 4.23 -8.61
N ARG A 119 -1.63 4.99 -7.88
CA ARG A 119 -2.88 4.51 -7.29
C ARG A 119 -3.81 3.89 -8.32
N VAL A 120 -4.47 2.80 -7.93
CA VAL A 120 -5.55 2.19 -8.70
C VAL A 120 -6.76 1.99 -7.80
N TYR A 121 -7.94 2.25 -8.36
CA TYR A 121 -9.22 1.99 -7.74
C TYR A 121 -9.91 0.83 -8.44
N LEU A 122 -10.62 0.02 -7.67
CA LEU A 122 -11.44 -1.07 -8.16
C LEU A 122 -12.77 -1.08 -7.39
N GLN A 123 -13.87 -1.36 -8.06
CA GLN A 123 -15.18 -1.54 -7.43
C GLN A 123 -15.44 -3.01 -7.17
N PRO A 124 -15.22 -3.49 -5.92
CA PRO A 124 -15.28 -4.91 -5.65
C PRO A 124 -16.72 -5.45 -5.78
N GLY A 125 -16.84 -6.66 -6.34
CA GLY A 125 -18.10 -7.39 -6.43
C GLY A 125 -18.21 -8.31 -7.66
N LYS A 126 -19.00 -9.39 -7.52
CA LYS A 126 -19.22 -10.40 -8.57
C LYS A 126 -19.81 -9.83 -9.85
N ASP A 127 -20.74 -8.88 -9.73
CA ASP A 127 -21.38 -8.20 -10.86
C ASP A 127 -20.73 -6.81 -11.14
N ARG A 128 -19.44 -6.68 -10.78
CA ARG A 128 -18.63 -5.46 -10.96
C ARG A 128 -17.25 -5.84 -11.50
N GLU A 129 -16.20 -5.23 -10.97
CA GLU A 129 -14.82 -5.39 -11.42
C GLU A 129 -14.10 -6.57 -10.73
N GLY A 130 -14.84 -7.40 -9.98
CA GLY A 130 -14.26 -8.54 -9.28
C GLY A 130 -13.58 -8.15 -7.97
N TYR A 131 -12.44 -8.74 -7.67
CA TYR A 131 -11.57 -8.38 -6.54
C TYR A 131 -10.17 -8.16 -7.09
N TRP A 132 -9.32 -7.49 -6.31
CA TRP A 132 -7.92 -7.37 -6.68
C TRP A 132 -7.24 -8.73 -6.74
N THR A 133 -6.30 -8.87 -7.68
CA THR A 133 -5.60 -10.12 -7.98
C THR A 133 -4.14 -9.84 -8.27
N SER A 134 -3.31 -10.89 -8.28
CA SER A 134 -1.90 -10.78 -8.66
C SER A 134 -1.70 -10.20 -10.07
N GLU A 135 -2.62 -10.45 -11.00
CA GLU A 135 -2.55 -9.88 -12.36
C GLU A 135 -2.74 -8.36 -12.34
N HIS A 136 -3.66 -7.86 -11.51
CA HIS A 136 -3.84 -6.42 -11.31
C HIS A 136 -2.57 -5.78 -10.73
N LEU A 137 -1.94 -6.42 -9.73
CA LEU A 137 -0.68 -5.96 -9.14
C LEU A 137 0.44 -5.91 -10.19
N ILE A 138 0.65 -6.98 -10.95
CA ILE A 138 1.68 -7.04 -11.99
C ILE A 138 1.46 -5.94 -13.04
N ASN A 139 0.21 -5.71 -13.45
CA ASN A 139 -0.12 -4.66 -14.39
C ASN A 139 0.15 -3.27 -13.81
N GLN A 140 -0.25 -3.01 -12.56
CA GLN A 140 0.00 -1.74 -11.87
C GLN A 140 1.50 -1.45 -11.74
N ILE A 141 2.31 -2.46 -11.39
CA ILE A 141 3.78 -2.31 -11.30
C ILE A 141 4.35 -1.87 -12.64
N LYS A 142 4.00 -2.58 -13.72
CA LYS A 142 4.55 -2.32 -15.07
C LYS A 142 4.10 -1.00 -15.67
N THR A 143 2.82 -0.67 -15.50
CA THR A 143 2.22 0.47 -16.20
C THR A 143 2.25 1.76 -15.40
N LYS A 144 2.42 1.67 -14.07
CA LYS A 144 2.39 2.83 -13.18
C LYS A 144 3.58 2.96 -12.24
N ALA A 145 3.97 1.90 -11.53
CA ALA A 145 5.01 2.04 -10.50
C ALA A 145 6.43 2.20 -11.07
N ILE A 146 6.84 1.36 -12.01
CA ILE A 146 8.18 1.41 -12.62
C ILE A 146 8.40 2.69 -13.45
N PRO A 147 7.41 3.23 -14.19
CA PRO A 147 7.61 4.46 -14.94
C PRO A 147 7.86 5.73 -14.09
N ILE A 148 7.44 5.76 -12.82
CA ILE A 148 7.61 6.90 -11.90
C ILE A 148 9.00 6.87 -11.29
#